data_AF-A0A2V7EXS1-F1
#
_entry.id   AF-A0A2V7EXS1-F1
#
_cell.length_a   1.000
_cell.length_b   1.000
_cell.length_c   1.000
_cell.angle_alpha   90.00
_cell.angle_beta   90.00
_cell.angle_gamma   90.00
#
_symmetry.space_group_name_H-M   'P 1'
#
loop_
_entity.id
_entity.type
_entity.pdbx_description
1 polymer ?
#
loop_
_entity_poly.entity_id
_entity_poly.type
_entity_poly.pdbx_seq_one_letter_code
_entity_poly.pdbx_strand_id
1 'polypeptide(L)' 'MINDFIEEFTYLGIFIVLFLGGLGVPVPEELPVLAAGALSHEGYMRSWVALPVCILGVLVG' A
#
# COMPACT_ATOMS: atom_id res chain seq x y z
N MET A 1 -19.22 -7.54 1.86
CA MET A 1 -19.44 -6.56 0.78
C MET A 1 -18.84 -5.19 1.10
N ILE A 2 -18.99 -4.67 2.33
CA ILE A 2 -18.34 -3.39 2.73
C ILE A 2 -16.83 -3.56 3.01
N ASN A 3 -16.41 -4.69 3.60
CA ASN A 3 -14.98 -4.94 3.86
C ASN A 3 -14.14 -4.96 2.57
N ASP A 4 -14.49 -5.77 1.56
CA ASP A 4 -13.79 -5.79 0.27
C ASP A 4 -13.54 -4.39 -0.32
N PHE A 5 -14.55 -3.51 -0.26
CA PHE A 5 -14.43 -2.16 -0.81
C PHE A 5 -13.44 -1.30 -0.02
N ILE A 6 -13.38 -1.47 1.31
CA ILE A 6 -12.44 -0.76 2.19
C ILE A 6 -11.03 -1.33 2.02
N GLU A 7 -10.90 -2.65 1.88
CA GLU A 7 -9.62 -3.31 1.63
C GLU A 7 -9.03 -2.82 0.30
N GLU A 8 -9.80 -2.87 -0.79
CA GLU A 8 -9.35 -2.43 -2.12
C GLU A 8 -9.00 -0.93 -2.15
N PHE A 9 -9.75 -0.08 -1.46
CA PHE A 9 -9.44 1.34 -1.32
C PHE A 9 -8.14 1.58 -0.53
N THR A 10 -7.86 0.73 0.45
CA THR A 10 -6.63 0.78 1.26
C THR A 10 -5.40 0.35 0.44
N TYR A 11 -5.53 -0.72 -0.36
CA TYR A 11 -4.51 -1.13 -1.33
C TYR A 11 -4.20 -0.04 -2.35
N LEU A 12 -5.25 0.56 -2.91
CA LEU A 12 -5.13 1.57 -3.93
C LEU A 12 -4.54 2.87 -3.38
N GLY A 13 -4.88 3.24 -2.13
CA GLY A 13 -4.27 4.35 -1.41
C GLY A 13 -2.77 4.18 -1.20
N ILE A 14 -2.34 3.00 -0.73
CA ILE A 14 -0.91 2.70 -0.56
C ILE A 14 -0.17 2.73 -1.90
N PHE A 15 -0.75 2.15 -2.96
CA PHE A 15 -0.15 2.16 -4.29
C PHE A 15 0.03 3.59 -4.83
N ILE A 16 -0.99 4.44 -4.73
CA ILE A 16 -0.91 5.84 -5.19
C ILE A 16 0.14 6.64 -4.40
N VAL A 17 0.22 6.43 -3.09
CA VAL A 17 1.18 7.17 -2.25
C VAL A 17 2.62 6.72 -2.57
N LEU A 18 2.87 5.43 -2.78
CA LEU A 18 4.16 4.91 -3.22
C LEU A 18 4.53 5.45 -4.61
N PHE A 19 3.59 5.40 -5.56
CA PHE A 19 3.78 5.91 -6.91
C PHE A 19 4.10 7.41 -6.94
N LEU A 20 3.42 8.21 -6.11
CA LEU A 20 3.72 9.64 -5.95
C LEU A 20 5.08 9.88 -5.27
N GLY A 21 5.46 9.03 -4.31
CA GLY A 21 6.78 9.07 -3.69
C GLY A 21 7.90 8.89 -4.71
N GLY A 22 7.79 7.88 -5.58
CA GLY A 22 8.79 7.63 -6.62
C GLY A 22 8.84 8.72 -7.72
N LEU A 23 7.70 9.37 -8.02
CA LEU A 23 7.65 10.56 -8.89
C LEU A 23 8.39 11.80 -8.34
N GLY A 24 9.01 11.71 -7.16
CA GLY A 24 9.85 12.75 -6.57
C GLY A 24 9.14 13.63 -5.55
N VAL A 25 7.93 13.26 -5.13
CA VAL A 25 7.34 13.86 -3.92
C VAL A 25 8.14 13.32 -2.73
N PRO A 26 8.62 14.18 -1.81
CA PRO A 26 9.35 13.75 -0.62
C PRO A 26 8.38 13.12 0.40
N VAL A 27 7.71 12.05 0.00
CA VAL A 27 6.91 11.20 0.89
C VAL A 27 7.85 10.10 1.39
N PRO A 28 7.97 9.89 2.71
CA PRO A 28 8.71 8.76 3.24
C PRO A 28 8.02 7.46 2.81
N GLU A 29 8.61 6.77 1.84
CA GLU A 29 8.14 5.49 1.27
C GLU A 29 8.00 4.37 2.30
N GLU A 30 8.73 4.50 3.41
CA GLU A 30 8.68 3.57 4.53
C GLU A 30 7.34 3.65 5.28
N LEU A 31 6.65 4.80 5.30
CA LEU A 31 5.35 4.94 5.97
C LEU A 31 4.22 4.16 5.27
N PRO A 32 4.05 4.24 3.93
CA PRO A 32 3.08 3.42 3.21
C PRO A 32 3.36 1.92 3.34
N VAL A 33 4.62 1.50 3.29
CA VAL A 33 5.00 0.09 3.46
C VAL A 33 4.72 -0.39 4.89
N LEU A 34 5.04 0.43 5.90
CA LEU A 34 4.75 0.10 7.30
C LEU A 34 3.25 0.06 7.58
N ALA A 35 2.47 0.99 6.99
CA ALA A 35 1.02 1.00 7.07
C ALA A 35 0.42 -0.25 6.41
N ALA A 36 0.90 -0.65 5.22
CA ALA A 36 0.50 -1.88 4.56
C ALA A 36 0.80 -3.12 5.41
N GLY A 37 1.95 -3.14 6.07
CA GLY A 37 2.33 -4.20 7.02
C GLY A 37 1.45 -4.24 8.27
N ALA A 38 1.16 -3.09 8.88
CA ALA A 38 0.29 -2.98 10.05
C ALA A 38 -1.16 -3.38 9.73
N LEU A 39 -1.69 -2.91 8.60
CA LEU A 39 -3.03 -3.27 8.11
C LEU A 39 -3.11 -4.75 7.71
N SER A 40 -2.02 -5.32 7.19
CA SER A 40 -1.92 -6.76 6.92
C SER A 40 -1.89 -7.60 8.18
N HIS A 41 -1.24 -7.10 9.24
CA HIS A 41 -1.21 -7.76 10.54
C HIS A 41 -2.57 -7.73 11.24
N GLU A 42 -3.33 -6.65 11.06
CA GLU A 42 -4.65 -6.49 11.67
C GLU A 42 -5.78 -7.22 10.92
N GLY A 43 -5.44 -7.93 9.83
CA GLY A 43 -6.36 -8.77 9.07
C GLY A 43 -7.21 -8.01 8.04
N TYR A 44 -6.97 -6.71 7.87
CA TYR A 44 -7.61 -5.88 6.85
C TYR A 44 -6.92 -5.98 5.48
N MET A 45 -5.76 -6.62 5.39
CA MET A 45 -5.08 -6.84 4.12
C MET A 45 -4.48 -8.24 4.09
N ARG A 46 -4.75 -9.00 3.04
CA ARG A 46 -3.98 -10.23 2.76
C ARG A 46 -2.51 -9.88 2.51
N SER A 47 -1.66 -10.23 3.46
CA SER A 47 -0.20 -10.00 3.42
C SER A 47 0.45 -10.50 2.12
N TRP A 48 -0.13 -11.55 1.52
CA TRP A 48 0.29 -12.13 0.25
C TRP A 48 0.07 -11.22 -0.97
N VAL A 49 -0.91 -10.32 -0.91
CA VAL A 49 -1.21 -9.31 -1.96
C VAL A 49 -0.54 -7.98 -1.63
N ALA A 50 -0.42 -7.62 -0.35
CA ALA A 50 0.23 -6.37 0.08
C ALA A 50 1.70 -6.30 -0.30
N LEU A 51 2.43 -7.42 -0.15
CA LEU A 51 3.85 -7.52 -0.54
C LEU A 51 4.12 -7.16 -2.01
N PRO A 52 3.50 -7.83 -3.00
CA PRO A 52 3.74 -7.49 -4.40
C PRO A 52 3.22 -6.10 -4.77
N VAL A 53 2.14 -5.60 -4.14
CA VAL A 53 1.64 -4.24 -4.37
C VAL A 53 2.64 -3.19 -3.89
N CYS A 54 3.23 -3.36 -2.70
CA CYS A 54 4.28 -2.47 -2.21
C CYS A 54 5.51 -2.51 -3.14
N ILE A 55 5.96 -3.70 -3.54
CA ILE A 55 7.12 -3.85 -4.44
C ILE A 55 6.85 -3.16 -5.79
N LEU A 56 5.68 -3.38 -6.38
CA LEU A 56 5.33 -2.75 -7.66
C LEU A 56 5.14 -1.24 -7.51
N GLY A 57 4.57 -0.75 -6.41
CA GLY A 57 4.41 0.68 -6.15
C GLY A 57 5.74 1.42 -6.08
N VAL A 58 6.74 0.83 -5.44
CA VAL A 58 8.12 1.36 -5.37
C VAL A 58 8.87 1.23 -6.70
N LEU A 59 8.67 0.13 -7.44
CA LEU A 59 9.34 -0.07 -8.73
C LEU A 59 8.78 0.81 -9.86
N VAL A 60 7.51 1.18 -9.77
CA VAL A 60 6.79 1.94 -10.80
C VAL A 60 6.79 3.45 -10.50
N GLY A 61 6.81 3.84 -9.23
CA GLY A 61 7.06 5.23 -8.82
C GLY A 61 8.47 5.63 -9.20
#